data_AF-A0A950MWG7-F1
#
_entry.id   AF-A0A950MWG7-F1
#
_cell.length_a   1.000
_cell.length_b   1.000
_cell.length_c   1.000
_cell.angle_alpha   90.00
_cell.angle_beta   90.00
_cell.angle_gamma   90.00
#
_symmetry.space_group_name_H-M   'P 1'
#
loop_
_entity.id
_entity.type
_entity.pdbx_description
1 polymer ?
#
loop_
_entity_poly.entity_id
_entity_poly.type
_entity_poly.pdbx_seq_one_letter_code
_entity_poly.pdbx_strand_id
1 'polypeptide(L)'
;MSLASPPPIDRRTRSPELEASRDRAPTIRACVRGSGAALPAHVVSNAELATRVDTSDEWIVQRTGIRQRYIAGDDETTSSLAIKAAQGALRSGNLEAGDIDLVIVATSTPDYTFPSVATQVQAALGIVEGAAFDMQAVCTGFVYAVVTADKFLRSGSNKRALVIGAETFSRILDWNDRTTCVLFGDGAGAIVLEARESDGRLASPGVIASRLRADGRHRDKL
;
A
#
# COMPACT_ATOMS: atom_id res chain seq x y z
N MET A 1 -10.57 -46.32 51.85
CA MET A 1 -9.58 -45.94 50.81
C MET A 1 -9.96 -44.56 50.30
N SER A 2 -9.32 -43.51 50.82
CA SER A 2 -9.53 -42.12 50.38
C SER A 2 -8.43 -41.78 49.37
N LEU A 3 -8.81 -41.47 48.13
CA LEU A 3 -7.89 -41.05 47.08
C LEU A 3 -7.48 -39.60 47.33
N ALA A 4 -6.21 -39.37 47.62
CA ALA A 4 -5.67 -38.02 47.77
C ALA A 4 -5.65 -37.30 46.42
N SER A 5 -6.18 -36.08 46.38
CA SER A 5 -6.14 -35.20 45.20
C SER A 5 -4.69 -34.80 44.86
N PRO A 6 -4.32 -34.72 43.57
CA PRO A 6 -2.98 -34.30 43.17
C PRO A 6 -2.74 -32.82 43.50
N PRO A 7 -1.48 -32.42 43.76
CA PRO A 7 -1.14 -31.05 44.13
C PRO A 7 -1.40 -30.07 42.97
N PRO A 8 -1.68 -28.80 43.26
CA PRO A 8 -1.93 -27.79 42.24
C PRO A 8 -0.66 -27.52 41.43
N ILE A 9 -0.81 -27.50 40.10
CA ILE A 9 0.27 -27.13 39.17
C ILE A 9 0.49 -25.62 39.28
N ASP A 10 1.64 -25.22 39.84
CA ASP A 10 2.09 -23.83 39.80
C ASP A 10 2.42 -23.43 38.35
N ARG A 11 1.66 -22.48 37.81
CA ARG A 11 1.85 -21.96 36.44
C ARG A 11 2.84 -20.80 36.38
N ARG A 12 3.50 -20.42 37.49
CA ARG A 12 4.34 -19.21 37.56
C ARG A 12 5.84 -19.42 37.38
N THR A 13 6.29 -20.64 37.13
CA THR A 13 7.70 -20.93 36.82
C THR A 13 7.83 -21.61 35.46
N ARG A 14 7.59 -20.85 34.38
CA ARG A 14 8.20 -21.18 33.09
C ARG A 14 9.58 -20.53 33.07
N SER A 15 10.62 -21.35 33.09
CA SER A 15 12.02 -20.94 32.98
C SER A 15 12.21 -20.13 31.69
N PRO A 16 12.89 -18.97 31.70
CA PRO A 16 13.17 -18.17 30.50
C PRO A 16 13.92 -18.98 29.41
N GLU A 17 14.65 -20.01 29.81
CA GLU A 17 15.45 -20.87 28.95
C GLU A 17 14.62 -21.81 28.06
N LEU A 18 13.35 -22.10 28.42
CA LEU A 18 12.45 -22.95 27.62
C LEU A 18 11.79 -22.20 26.44
N GLU A 19 11.86 -20.88 26.39
CA GLU A 19 11.44 -20.09 25.22
C GLU A 19 12.56 -19.92 24.17
N ALA A 20 13.82 -20.15 24.56
CA ALA A 20 14.99 -19.90 23.72
C ALA A 20 15.41 -21.10 22.83
N SER A 21 14.76 -22.26 22.95
CA SER A 21 15.14 -23.50 22.27
C SER A 21 13.96 -24.15 21.54
N ARG A 22 13.38 -23.43 20.58
CA ARG A 22 12.76 -24.07 19.43
C ARG A 22 13.55 -23.62 18.23
N ASP A 23 14.26 -24.55 17.61
CA ASP A 23 14.85 -24.40 16.30
C ASP A 23 13.69 -24.13 15.32
N ARG A 24 13.28 -22.86 15.23
CA ARG A 24 12.19 -22.42 14.39
C ARG A 24 12.80 -22.38 13.01
N ALA A 25 12.36 -23.27 12.12
CA ALA A 25 12.74 -23.23 10.72
C ALA A 25 12.69 -21.76 10.23
N PRO A 26 13.71 -21.28 9.49
CA PRO A 26 13.78 -19.91 9.05
C PRO A 26 12.46 -19.53 8.37
N THR A 27 11.83 -18.48 8.89
CA THR A 27 10.53 -18.05 8.38
C THR A 27 10.77 -16.94 7.37
N ILE A 28 10.20 -17.05 6.16
CA ILE A 28 10.25 -15.96 5.19
C ILE A 28 9.35 -14.81 5.67
N ARG A 29 9.86 -13.57 5.57
CA ARG A 29 9.12 -12.32 5.74
C ARG A 29 9.26 -11.42 4.53
N ALA A 30 8.21 -10.66 4.23
CA ALA A 30 8.25 -9.59 3.24
C ALA A 30 8.87 -8.33 3.87
N CYS A 31 10.07 -7.97 3.43
CA CYS A 31 10.83 -6.82 3.95
C CYS A 31 10.84 -5.68 2.94
N VAL A 32 10.58 -4.45 3.40
CA VAL A 32 10.70 -3.25 2.54
C VAL A 32 12.16 -3.04 2.17
N ARG A 33 12.43 -2.94 0.87
CA ARG A 33 13.77 -2.70 0.30
C ARG A 33 13.93 -1.30 -0.26
N GLY A 34 12.85 -0.69 -0.72
CA GLY A 34 12.84 0.66 -1.26
C GLY A 34 11.44 1.25 -1.23
N SER A 35 11.36 2.56 -1.32
CA SER A 35 10.14 3.35 -1.35
C SER A 35 10.28 4.56 -2.27
N GLY A 36 9.18 4.95 -2.89
CA GLY A 36 9.12 6.09 -3.80
C GLY A 36 7.74 6.70 -3.80
N ALA A 37 7.66 7.94 -4.26
CA ALA A 37 6.40 8.64 -4.42
C ALA A 37 6.47 9.56 -5.64
N ALA A 38 5.31 9.90 -6.18
CA ALA A 38 5.16 10.87 -7.24
C ALA A 38 3.90 11.70 -6.98
N LEU A 39 4.06 13.01 -7.12
CA LEU A 39 2.96 13.96 -7.10
C LEU A 39 2.89 14.63 -8.48
N PRO A 40 1.69 14.96 -8.97
CA PRO A 40 1.53 15.84 -10.12
C PRO A 40 2.24 17.18 -9.97
N ALA A 41 2.43 17.89 -11.08
CA ALA A 41 3.06 19.20 -11.06
C ALA A 41 2.13 20.31 -10.51
N HIS A 42 0.82 20.22 -10.78
CA HIS A 42 -0.11 21.28 -10.43
C HIS A 42 -0.51 21.21 -8.96
N VAL A 43 -0.18 22.26 -8.20
CA VAL A 43 -0.65 22.47 -6.83
C VAL A 43 -1.87 23.35 -6.86
N VAL A 44 -2.97 22.92 -6.25
CA VAL A 44 -4.20 23.70 -6.09
C VAL A 44 -4.34 24.09 -4.63
N SER A 45 -4.35 25.41 -4.37
CA SER A 45 -4.56 25.96 -3.03
C SER A 45 -6.04 26.04 -2.67
N ASN A 46 -6.36 26.19 -1.38
CA ASN A 46 -7.73 26.47 -0.96
C ASN A 46 -8.27 27.80 -1.50
N ALA A 47 -7.40 28.82 -1.62
CA ALA A 47 -7.78 30.11 -2.19
C ALA A 47 -8.21 30.00 -3.65
N GLU A 48 -7.53 29.15 -4.43
CA GLU A 48 -7.90 28.86 -5.80
C GLU A 48 -9.26 28.15 -5.88
N LEU A 49 -9.51 27.15 -5.03
CA LEU A 49 -10.82 26.48 -4.96
C LEU A 49 -11.96 27.43 -4.56
N ALA A 50 -11.69 28.39 -3.67
CA ALA A 50 -12.66 29.40 -3.27
C ALA A 50 -13.08 30.34 -4.42
N THR A 51 -12.32 30.39 -5.53
CA THR A 51 -12.76 31.10 -6.74
C THR A 51 -13.80 30.32 -7.55
N ARG A 52 -13.95 29.02 -7.29
CA ARG A 52 -14.77 28.09 -8.07
C ARG A 52 -16.04 27.64 -7.35
N VAL A 53 -15.97 27.42 -6.04
CA VAL A 53 -17.10 26.97 -5.22
C VAL A 53 -17.24 27.82 -3.96
N ASP A 54 -18.45 27.88 -3.40
CA ASP A 54 -18.75 28.62 -2.16
C ASP A 54 -18.05 27.99 -0.94
N THR A 55 -16.78 28.36 -0.72
CA THR A 55 -15.91 27.87 0.36
C THR A 55 -14.83 28.91 0.72
N SER A 56 -14.03 28.62 1.76
CA SER A 56 -12.88 29.45 2.17
C SER A 56 -11.74 28.58 2.72
N ASP A 57 -10.52 29.12 2.80
CA ASP A 57 -9.38 28.41 3.42
C ASP A 57 -9.69 28.02 4.87
N GLU A 58 -10.23 28.95 5.65
CA GLU A 58 -10.59 28.71 7.05
C GLU A 58 -11.58 27.57 7.18
N TRP A 59 -12.60 27.53 6.33
CA TRP A 59 -13.62 26.48 6.34
C TRP A 59 -13.01 25.10 6.00
N ILE A 60 -12.18 25.02 4.97
CA ILE A 60 -11.55 23.76 4.52
C ILE A 60 -10.58 23.27 5.59
N VAL A 61 -9.69 24.14 6.09
CA VAL A 61 -8.70 23.78 7.11
C VAL A 61 -9.38 23.34 8.40
N GLN A 62 -10.42 24.04 8.86
CA GLN A 62 -11.14 23.69 10.10
C GLN A 62 -11.77 22.29 10.02
N ARG A 63 -12.30 21.89 8.85
CA ARG A 63 -13.00 20.61 8.69
C ARG A 63 -12.12 19.44 8.30
N THR A 64 -11.02 19.70 7.59
CA THR A 64 -10.24 18.66 6.91
C THR A 64 -8.76 18.71 7.23
N GLY A 65 -8.25 19.85 7.70
CA GLY A 65 -6.82 20.12 7.83
C GLY A 65 -6.08 20.38 6.51
N ILE A 66 -6.75 20.29 5.36
CA ILE A 66 -6.11 20.41 4.05
C ILE A 66 -5.87 21.89 3.71
N ARG A 67 -4.66 22.22 3.25
CA ARG A 67 -4.26 23.57 2.78
C ARG A 67 -4.07 23.65 1.27
N GLN A 68 -3.67 22.54 0.67
CA GLN A 68 -3.44 22.39 -0.76
C GLN A 68 -3.56 20.92 -1.15
N ARG A 69 -3.76 20.68 -2.44
CA ARG A 69 -3.69 19.35 -3.05
C ARG A 69 -2.91 19.40 -4.36
N TYR A 70 -2.52 18.24 -4.85
CA TYR A 70 -1.92 18.09 -6.17
C TYR A 70 -2.96 17.53 -7.12
N ILE A 71 -3.04 18.08 -8.33
CA ILE A 71 -4.00 17.68 -9.36
C ILE A 71 -3.22 17.30 -10.62
N ALA A 72 -3.55 16.15 -11.18
CA ALA A 72 -3.01 15.66 -12.44
C ALA A 72 -3.33 16.62 -13.58
N GLY A 73 -2.30 17.05 -14.32
CA GLY A 73 -2.50 17.68 -15.62
C GLY A 73 -2.97 16.68 -16.69
N ASP A 74 -3.27 17.20 -17.88
CA ASP A 74 -3.79 16.40 -18.99
C ASP A 74 -2.86 15.23 -19.35
N ASP A 75 -1.54 15.45 -19.31
CA ASP A 75 -0.52 14.45 -19.62
C ASP A 75 -0.13 13.53 -18.43
N GLU A 76 -0.68 13.76 -17.23
CA GLU A 76 -0.33 13.00 -16.02
C GLU A 76 -1.39 11.96 -15.68
N THR A 77 -1.27 10.74 -16.21
CA THR A 77 -2.20 9.63 -15.93
C THR A 77 -1.88 8.90 -14.62
N THR A 78 -2.80 8.04 -14.14
CA THR A 78 -2.54 7.17 -12.98
C THR A 78 -1.33 6.27 -13.23
N SER A 79 -1.19 5.71 -14.44
CA SER A 79 0.00 4.93 -14.79
C SER A 79 1.27 5.76 -14.82
N SER A 80 1.24 7.00 -15.32
CA SER A 80 2.43 7.86 -15.35
C SER A 80 2.95 8.17 -13.94
N LEU A 81 2.06 8.43 -12.99
CA LEU A 81 2.40 8.66 -11.58
C LEU A 81 2.90 7.37 -10.93
N ALA A 82 2.24 6.23 -11.20
CA ALA A 82 2.67 4.92 -10.72
C ALA A 82 4.10 4.57 -11.20
N ILE A 83 4.41 4.82 -12.48
CA ILE A 83 5.74 4.62 -13.07
C ILE A 83 6.78 5.49 -12.36
N LYS A 84 6.51 6.80 -12.18
CA LYS A 84 7.41 7.72 -11.49
C LYS A 84 7.69 7.26 -10.04
N ALA A 85 6.64 6.85 -9.31
CA ALA A 85 6.77 6.35 -7.94
C ALA A 85 7.57 5.04 -7.88
N ALA A 86 7.30 4.11 -8.80
CA ALA A 86 8.01 2.84 -8.91
C ALA A 86 9.50 3.01 -9.20
N GLN A 87 9.85 3.89 -10.14
CA GLN A 87 11.25 4.24 -10.40
C GLN A 87 11.93 4.82 -9.14
N GLY A 88 11.22 5.63 -8.37
CA GLY A 88 11.68 6.12 -7.07
C GLY A 88 11.99 4.98 -6.09
N ALA A 89 11.09 4.00 -5.97
CA ALA A 89 11.25 2.86 -5.08
C ALA A 89 12.40 1.93 -5.50
N LEU A 90 12.58 1.69 -6.80
CA LEU A 90 13.71 0.93 -7.34
C LEU A 90 15.04 1.64 -7.04
N ARG A 91 15.12 2.95 -7.36
CA ARG A 91 16.32 3.75 -7.07
C ARG A 91 16.68 3.77 -5.58
N SER A 92 15.70 4.00 -4.70
CA SER A 92 15.97 4.06 -3.26
C SER A 92 16.43 2.72 -2.69
N GLY A 93 16.01 1.61 -3.30
CA GLY A 93 16.40 0.26 -2.90
C GLY A 93 17.68 -0.26 -3.56
N ASN A 94 18.26 0.52 -4.47
CA ASN A 94 19.36 0.11 -5.35
C ASN A 94 19.03 -1.21 -6.07
N LEU A 95 17.86 -1.25 -6.70
CA LEU A 95 17.32 -2.39 -7.45
C LEU A 95 17.09 -2.01 -8.91
N GLU A 96 17.18 -2.99 -9.78
CA GLU A 96 16.90 -2.86 -11.21
C GLU A 96 15.52 -3.44 -11.56
N ALA A 97 15.00 -3.14 -12.74
CA ALA A 97 13.71 -3.69 -13.17
C ALA A 97 13.70 -5.22 -13.23
N GLY A 98 14.81 -5.83 -13.68
CA GLY A 98 14.96 -7.28 -13.75
C GLY A 98 14.98 -7.99 -12.39
N ASP A 99 15.05 -7.24 -11.28
CA ASP A 99 14.95 -7.79 -9.93
C ASP A 99 13.51 -8.09 -9.49
N ILE A 100 12.51 -7.57 -10.20
CA ILE A 100 11.09 -7.64 -9.82
C ILE A 100 10.39 -8.78 -10.57
N ASP A 101 9.65 -9.60 -9.82
CA ASP A 101 8.87 -10.71 -10.38
C ASP A 101 7.37 -10.64 -10.00
N LEU A 102 6.93 -9.55 -9.38
CA LEU A 102 5.52 -9.28 -9.08
C LEU A 102 5.25 -7.77 -9.08
N VAL A 103 4.24 -7.31 -9.82
CA VAL A 103 3.78 -5.92 -9.82
C VAL A 103 2.31 -5.88 -9.39
N ILE A 104 2.02 -5.16 -8.31
CA ILE A 104 0.65 -4.95 -7.84
C ILE A 104 0.40 -3.44 -7.78
N VAL A 105 -0.60 -2.96 -8.52
CA VAL A 105 -1.05 -1.57 -8.42
C VAL A 105 -2.42 -1.54 -7.76
N ALA A 106 -2.49 -0.90 -6.59
CA ALA A 106 -3.75 -0.55 -5.95
C ALA A 106 -4.28 0.77 -6.53
N THR A 107 -5.40 0.69 -7.24
CA THR A 107 -6.05 1.86 -7.83
C THR A 107 -7.56 1.63 -7.99
N SER A 108 -8.32 2.71 -7.87
CA SER A 108 -9.74 2.82 -8.23
C SER A 108 -9.95 3.77 -9.42
N THR A 109 -8.88 4.40 -9.92
CA THR A 109 -8.92 5.33 -11.05
C THR A 109 -7.93 4.92 -12.15
N PRO A 110 -8.02 3.69 -12.67
CA PRO A 110 -7.10 3.24 -13.72
C PRO A 110 -7.32 4.02 -15.01
N ASP A 111 -6.25 4.17 -15.80
CA ASP A 111 -6.29 4.85 -17.11
C ASP A 111 -7.28 4.17 -18.07
N TYR A 112 -7.38 2.84 -18.00
CA TYR A 112 -8.24 2.01 -18.83
C TYR A 112 -8.85 0.88 -17.99
N THR A 113 -10.00 0.33 -18.41
CA THR A 113 -10.52 -0.93 -17.84
C THR A 113 -9.58 -2.10 -18.15
N PHE A 114 -8.96 -2.08 -19.33
CA PHE A 114 -7.85 -2.94 -19.74
C PHE A 114 -7.06 -2.22 -20.85
N PRO A 115 -5.72 -2.36 -20.90
CA PRO A 115 -4.85 -3.11 -19.99
C PRO A 115 -4.72 -2.45 -18.60
N SER A 116 -4.29 -3.23 -17.60
CA SER A 116 -4.14 -2.76 -16.20
C SER A 116 -3.00 -1.75 -16.06
N VAL A 117 -3.07 -0.86 -15.06
CA VAL A 117 -1.98 0.06 -14.73
C VAL A 117 -0.70 -0.72 -14.39
N ALA A 118 -0.81 -1.85 -13.70
CA ALA A 118 0.33 -2.72 -13.39
C ALA A 118 1.05 -3.23 -14.64
N THR A 119 0.33 -3.64 -15.69
CA THR A 119 0.97 -4.07 -16.95
C THR A 119 1.61 -2.91 -17.71
N GLN A 120 1.05 -1.70 -17.60
CA GLN A 120 1.68 -0.49 -18.15
C GLN A 120 2.98 -0.16 -17.41
N VAL A 121 2.99 -0.26 -16.07
CA VAL A 121 4.21 -0.11 -15.25
C VAL A 121 5.25 -1.17 -15.62
N GLN A 122 4.82 -2.43 -15.72
CA GLN A 122 5.68 -3.57 -16.09
C GLN A 122 6.39 -3.29 -17.42
N ALA A 123 5.63 -2.92 -18.46
CA ALA A 123 6.19 -2.59 -19.77
C ALA A 123 7.11 -1.37 -19.73
N ALA A 124 6.71 -0.29 -19.06
CA ALA A 124 7.47 0.96 -18.99
C ALA A 124 8.81 0.82 -18.25
N LEU A 125 8.90 -0.08 -17.27
CA LEU A 125 10.14 -0.35 -16.53
C LEU A 125 11.00 -1.44 -17.19
N GLY A 126 10.49 -2.18 -18.18
CA GLY A 126 11.20 -3.30 -18.78
C GLY A 126 11.23 -4.55 -17.89
N ILE A 127 10.22 -4.74 -17.04
CA ILE A 127 10.06 -5.95 -16.22
C ILE A 127 9.49 -7.05 -17.13
N VAL A 128 10.25 -8.12 -17.37
CA VAL A 128 9.87 -9.18 -18.33
C VAL A 128 9.41 -10.47 -17.67
N GLU A 129 9.62 -10.62 -16.36
CA GLU A 129 9.27 -11.81 -15.60
C GLU A 129 8.07 -11.59 -14.69
N GLY A 130 7.38 -12.68 -14.36
CA GLY A 130 6.39 -12.71 -13.30
C GLY A 130 5.00 -12.16 -13.66
N ALA A 131 4.26 -11.73 -12.65
CA ALA A 131 2.86 -11.32 -12.77
C ALA A 131 2.66 -9.82 -12.53
N ALA A 132 1.71 -9.22 -13.23
CA ALA A 132 1.33 -7.82 -13.05
C ALA A 132 -0.20 -7.67 -13.05
N PHE A 133 -0.78 -7.08 -12.00
CA PHE A 133 -2.22 -6.87 -11.92
C PHE A 133 -2.62 -5.67 -11.05
N ASP A 134 -3.80 -5.12 -11.37
CA ASP A 134 -4.43 -4.09 -10.55
C ASP A 134 -5.30 -4.73 -9.48
N MET A 135 -5.48 -4.01 -8.37
CA MET A 135 -6.35 -4.45 -7.28
C MET A 135 -7.12 -3.27 -6.70
N GLN A 136 -8.44 -3.39 -6.66
CA GLN A 136 -9.33 -2.33 -6.22
C GLN A 136 -9.83 -2.57 -4.78
N ALA A 137 -9.37 -1.74 -3.84
CA ALA A 137 -9.93 -1.66 -2.48
C ALA A 137 -9.91 -0.22 -1.93
N VAL A 138 -10.10 0.76 -2.83
CA VAL A 138 -10.19 2.21 -2.54
C VAL A 138 -9.03 2.68 -1.63
N CYS A 139 -9.29 3.49 -0.60
CA CYS A 139 -8.28 4.05 0.29
C CYS A 139 -7.47 2.98 1.05
N THR A 140 -7.99 1.74 1.17
CA THR A 140 -7.27 0.61 1.77
C THR A 140 -6.52 -0.24 0.75
N GLY A 141 -6.60 0.10 -0.54
CA GLY A 141 -5.97 -0.60 -1.66
C GLY A 141 -4.50 -0.90 -1.40
N PHE A 142 -3.72 0.11 -1.01
CA PHE A 142 -2.29 -0.10 -0.75
C PHE A 142 -2.04 -1.14 0.35
N VAL A 143 -2.82 -1.12 1.45
CA VAL A 143 -2.69 -2.11 2.54
C VAL A 143 -3.07 -3.51 2.05
N TYR A 144 -4.15 -3.64 1.29
CA TYR A 144 -4.53 -4.91 0.66
C TYR A 144 -3.40 -5.43 -0.27
N ALA A 145 -2.70 -4.52 -0.97
CA ALA A 145 -1.67 -4.86 -1.93
C ALA A 145 -0.42 -5.40 -1.21
N VAL A 146 0.01 -4.71 -0.13
CA VAL A 146 1.10 -5.16 0.74
C VAL A 146 0.81 -6.55 1.31
N VAL A 147 -0.41 -6.79 1.79
CA VAL A 147 -0.77 -8.09 2.38
C VAL A 147 -0.85 -9.18 1.32
N THR A 148 -1.31 -8.86 0.11
CA THR A 148 -1.34 -9.80 -1.02
C THR A 148 0.09 -10.16 -1.44
N ALA A 149 0.96 -9.17 -1.62
CA ALA A 149 2.38 -9.38 -1.90
C ALA A 149 3.08 -10.20 -0.82
N ASP A 150 2.79 -9.95 0.47
CA ASP A 150 3.30 -10.76 1.59
C ASP A 150 3.00 -12.25 1.41
N LYS A 151 1.82 -12.62 0.88
CA LYS A 151 1.48 -14.03 0.64
C LYS A 151 2.25 -14.63 -0.51
N PHE A 152 2.40 -13.93 -1.62
CA PHE A 152 3.23 -14.38 -2.74
C PHE A 152 4.68 -14.60 -2.31
N LEU A 153 5.27 -13.62 -1.60
CA LEU A 153 6.65 -13.68 -1.12
C LEU A 153 6.87 -14.82 -0.11
N ARG A 154 5.99 -14.95 0.88
CA ARG A 154 6.14 -15.97 1.93
C ARG A 154 5.87 -17.39 1.45
N SER A 155 5.09 -17.55 0.38
CA SER A 155 4.87 -18.84 -0.26
C SER A 155 6.06 -19.30 -1.11
N GLY A 156 7.00 -18.41 -1.43
CA GLY A 156 8.09 -18.67 -2.36
C GLY A 156 7.71 -18.58 -3.83
N SER A 157 6.46 -18.19 -4.15
CA SER A 157 6.00 -18.01 -5.54
C SER A 157 6.70 -16.84 -6.24
N ASN A 158 7.14 -15.84 -5.47
CA ASN A 158 7.82 -14.64 -5.95
C ASN A 158 8.93 -14.25 -4.96
N LYS A 159 9.96 -13.57 -5.46
CA LYS A 159 11.11 -13.10 -4.67
C LYS A 159 11.01 -11.62 -4.35
N ARG A 160 10.51 -10.79 -5.27
CA ARG A 160 10.40 -9.33 -5.08
C ARG A 160 9.17 -8.75 -5.74
N ALA A 161 8.37 -8.09 -4.91
CA ALA A 161 7.15 -7.44 -5.33
C ALA A 161 7.31 -5.92 -5.35
N LEU A 162 6.98 -5.29 -6.47
CA LEU A 162 6.72 -3.87 -6.58
C LEU A 162 5.25 -3.63 -6.27
N VAL A 163 4.98 -2.94 -5.15
CA VAL A 163 3.63 -2.63 -4.68
C VAL A 163 3.41 -1.13 -4.76
N ILE A 164 2.39 -0.72 -5.50
CA ILE A 164 2.11 0.69 -5.82
C ILE A 164 0.68 1.00 -5.38
N GLY A 165 0.45 2.18 -4.81
CA GLY A 165 -0.87 2.79 -4.70
C GLY A 165 -0.86 4.06 -5.55
N ALA A 166 -1.78 4.19 -6.50
CA ALA A 166 -1.81 5.33 -7.41
C ALA A 166 -3.25 5.73 -7.72
N GLU A 167 -3.55 7.02 -7.65
CA GLU A 167 -4.88 7.54 -7.93
C GLU A 167 -4.81 8.91 -8.62
N THR A 168 -5.71 9.13 -9.57
CA THR A 168 -6.09 10.45 -10.07
C THR A 168 -7.59 10.67 -9.88
N PHE A 169 -8.01 10.81 -8.62
CA PHE A 169 -9.41 11.04 -8.24
C PHE A 169 -9.98 12.31 -8.87
N SER A 170 -9.14 13.34 -9.08
CA SER A 170 -9.53 14.60 -9.71
C SER A 170 -10.32 14.46 -11.02
N ARG A 171 -10.07 13.38 -11.78
CA ARG A 171 -10.73 13.08 -13.05
C ARG A 171 -12.18 12.63 -12.91
N ILE A 172 -12.58 12.19 -11.71
CA ILE A 172 -13.92 11.67 -11.43
C ILE A 172 -14.67 12.49 -10.37
N LEU A 173 -14.13 13.64 -9.96
CA LEU A 173 -14.79 14.56 -9.03
C LEU A 173 -15.82 15.44 -9.72
N ASP A 174 -16.94 15.68 -9.05
CA ASP A 174 -17.78 16.85 -9.36
C ASP A 174 -17.15 18.09 -8.71
N TRP A 175 -16.57 18.93 -9.56
CA TRP A 175 -15.92 20.16 -9.12
C TRP A 175 -16.86 21.27 -8.67
N ASN A 176 -18.17 21.09 -8.79
CA ASN A 176 -19.17 22.00 -8.26
C ASN A 176 -19.68 21.56 -6.86
N ASP A 177 -19.40 20.32 -6.46
CA ASP A 177 -19.75 19.81 -5.15
C ASP A 177 -18.65 20.11 -4.12
N ARG A 178 -18.84 21.20 -3.37
CA ARG A 178 -17.91 21.61 -2.31
C ARG A 178 -17.72 20.56 -1.20
N THR A 179 -18.59 19.57 -1.07
CA THR A 179 -18.47 18.55 -0.02
C THR A 179 -17.42 17.49 -0.35
N THR A 180 -17.08 17.33 -1.63
CA THR A 180 -16.14 16.32 -2.13
C THR A 180 -14.92 16.91 -2.82
N CYS A 181 -15.07 17.94 -3.66
CA CYS A 181 -13.96 18.49 -4.46
C CYS A 181 -12.83 19.08 -3.60
N VAL A 182 -13.15 19.47 -2.36
CA VAL A 182 -12.21 19.99 -1.35
C VAL A 182 -11.52 18.91 -0.52
N LEU A 183 -11.71 17.63 -0.82
CA LEU A 183 -11.12 16.50 -0.07
C LEU A 183 -9.99 15.83 -0.83
N PHE A 184 -10.19 15.61 -2.12
CA PHE A 184 -9.31 14.75 -2.90
C PHE A 184 -8.17 15.52 -3.58
N GLY A 185 -7.16 14.74 -3.93
CA GLY A 185 -6.02 15.09 -4.76
C GLY A 185 -5.47 13.81 -5.36
N ASP A 186 -4.43 13.95 -6.15
CA ASP A 186 -3.85 12.88 -6.94
C ASP A 186 -2.41 12.59 -6.52
N GLY A 187 -1.95 11.37 -6.81
CA GLY A 187 -0.58 10.98 -6.53
C GLY A 187 -0.37 9.48 -6.57
N ALA A 188 0.89 9.08 -6.41
CA ALA A 188 1.28 7.69 -6.29
C ALA A 188 2.36 7.49 -5.22
N GLY A 189 2.32 6.34 -4.57
CA GLY A 189 3.35 5.84 -3.66
C GLY A 189 3.68 4.39 -4.02
N ALA A 190 4.94 4.00 -3.86
CA ALA A 190 5.41 2.67 -4.19
C ALA A 190 6.39 2.16 -3.12
N ILE A 191 6.39 0.85 -2.91
CA ILE A 191 7.42 0.14 -2.15
C ILE A 191 7.86 -1.10 -2.91
N VAL A 192 9.12 -1.50 -2.70
CA VAL A 192 9.59 -2.84 -3.08
C VAL A 192 9.63 -3.71 -1.84
N LEU A 193 8.97 -4.86 -1.88
CA LEU A 193 9.02 -5.90 -0.86
C LEU A 193 9.87 -7.06 -1.36
N GLU A 194 10.72 -7.61 -0.50
CA GLU A 194 11.55 -8.79 -0.81
C GLU A 194 11.34 -9.89 0.22
N ALA A 195 11.27 -11.13 -0.25
CA ALA A 195 11.31 -12.32 0.58
C ALA A 195 12.68 -12.45 1.24
N ARG A 196 12.73 -12.36 2.58
CA ARG A 196 13.94 -12.54 3.37
C ARG A 196 13.74 -13.59 4.45
N GLU A 197 14.76 -14.39 4.68
CA GLU A 197 14.82 -15.25 5.87
C GLU A 197 14.79 -14.39 7.13
N SER A 198 14.05 -14.85 8.12
CA SER A 198 13.93 -14.21 9.42
C SER A 198 14.14 -15.27 10.50
N ASP A 199 14.85 -14.88 11.55
CA ASP A 199 15.01 -15.65 12.80
C ASP A 199 13.70 -15.78 13.61
N GLY A 200 12.59 -15.24 13.09
CA GLY A 200 11.26 -15.32 13.67
C GLY A 200 11.00 -14.37 14.84
N ARG A 201 11.98 -13.54 15.25
CA ARG A 201 11.81 -12.58 16.36
C ARG A 201 10.92 -11.42 15.96
N LEU A 202 10.21 -10.82 16.93
CA LEU A 202 9.35 -9.65 16.66
C LEU A 202 10.15 -8.43 16.20
N ALA A 203 11.38 -8.28 16.69
CA ALA A 203 12.28 -7.19 16.29
C ALA A 203 12.81 -7.32 14.85
N SER A 204 12.66 -8.50 14.23
CA SER A 204 13.21 -8.75 12.90
C SER A 204 12.39 -8.02 11.83
N PRO A 205 13.05 -7.43 10.80
CA PRO A 205 12.35 -6.63 9.80
C PRO A 205 11.25 -7.39 9.04
N GLY A 206 10.37 -6.62 8.43
CA GLY A 206 9.32 -7.09 7.53
C GLY A 206 7.93 -7.16 8.15
N VAL A 207 6.97 -7.64 7.36
CA VAL A 207 5.56 -7.75 7.78
C VAL A 207 5.45 -8.75 8.93
N ILE A 208 5.13 -8.26 10.14
CA ILE A 208 4.99 -9.07 11.35
C ILE A 208 3.62 -9.77 11.39
N ALA A 209 2.57 -9.01 11.11
CA ALA A 209 1.19 -9.49 11.11
C ALA A 209 0.33 -8.62 10.20
N SER A 210 -0.73 -9.21 9.64
CA SER A 210 -1.71 -8.49 8.84
C SER A 210 -3.11 -9.07 9.04
N ARG A 211 -4.12 -8.20 8.95
CA ARG A 211 -5.53 -8.56 9.00
C ARG A 211 -6.31 -7.67 8.04
N LEU A 212 -7.00 -8.28 7.09
CA LEU A 212 -7.88 -7.59 6.16
C LEU A 212 -9.33 -7.88 6.52
N ARG A 213 -10.20 -6.87 6.37
CA ARG A 213 -11.65 -6.96 6.60
C ARG A 213 -12.37 -6.04 5.63
N ALA A 214 -13.62 -6.39 5.33
CA ALA A 214 -14.55 -5.56 4.56
C ALA A 214 -15.97 -5.79 5.08
N ASP A 215 -16.84 -4.78 4.94
CA ASP A 215 -18.29 -4.89 5.20
C ASP A 215 -19.06 -4.25 4.05
N GLY A 216 -19.56 -5.07 3.13
CA GLY A 216 -20.24 -4.62 1.92
C GLY A 216 -21.66 -4.09 2.14
N ARG A 217 -22.22 -4.19 3.35
CA ARG A 217 -23.60 -3.74 3.65
C ARG A 217 -23.75 -2.22 3.66
N HIS A 218 -22.65 -1.48 3.60
CA HIS A 218 -22.64 -0.02 3.68
C HIS A 218 -22.54 0.68 2.31
N ARG A 219 -22.86 -0.02 1.22
CA ARG A 219 -22.82 0.52 -0.15
C ARG A 219 -23.54 1.87 -0.29
N ASP A 220 -24.72 2.02 0.31
CA ASP A 220 -25.55 3.22 0.16
C ASP A 220 -25.04 4.45 0.94
N LYS A 221 -23.87 4.33 1.60
CA LYS A 221 -23.20 5.43 2.33
C LYS A 221 -21.99 6.00 1.59
N LEU A 222 -21.66 5.45 0.41
CA LEU A 222 -20.58 5.88 -0.47
C LEU A 222 -21.11 6.91 -1.47
#